data_AF-A0AAU4M3B8-F1
#
_entry.id   AF-A0AAU4M3B8-F1
#
_cell.length_a   1.000
_cell.length_b   1.000
_cell.length_c   1.000
_cell.angle_alpha   90.00
_cell.angle_beta   90.00
_cell.angle_gamma   90.00
#
_symmetry.space_group_name_H-M   'P 1'
#
loop_
_entity.id
_entity.type
_entity.pdbx_description
1 polymer ?
#
loop_
_entity_poly.entity_id
_entity_poly.type
_entity_poly.pdbx_seq_one_letter_code
_entity_poly.pdbx_strand_id
1 'polypeptide(L)'
;MLDGSGTGYYVPAGQRVVLRRTTQQSRDQGTDLPTSGDFATAWIRYGKAPRNAAYEYAMLVDADAETMTAFTRAMGAPDTAPYTVRRAHSVAHVVTDRTTGITGYAVF
;
A
#
# COMPACT_ATOMS: atom_id res chain seq x y z
N MET A 1 -0.70 -5.89 6.75
CA MET A 1 -1.95 -5.43 7.38
C MET A 1 -3.11 -6.11 6.68
N LEU A 2 -4.25 -6.27 7.33
CA LEU A 2 -5.47 -6.85 6.76
C LEU A 2 -6.65 -6.00 7.22
N ASP A 3 -7.53 -5.59 6.30
CA ASP A 3 -8.73 -4.81 6.64
C ASP A 3 -9.96 -5.69 6.91
N GLY A 4 -11.08 -5.05 7.25
CA GLY A 4 -12.34 -5.74 7.56
C GLY A 4 -13.06 -6.33 6.33
N SER A 5 -12.59 -6.03 5.13
CA SER A 5 -13.12 -6.53 3.86
C SER A 5 -12.29 -7.67 3.28
N GLY A 6 -11.24 -8.11 3.98
CA GLY A 6 -10.33 -9.15 3.49
C GLY A 6 -9.28 -8.64 2.51
N THR A 7 -9.06 -7.32 2.40
CA THR A 7 -7.93 -6.80 1.61
C THR A 7 -6.68 -6.74 2.46
N GLY A 8 -5.66 -7.45 2.01
CA GLY A 8 -4.34 -7.47 2.59
C GLY A 8 -3.46 -6.34 2.03
N TYR A 9 -2.63 -5.75 2.87
CA TYR A 9 -1.68 -4.70 2.50
C TYR A 9 -0.28 -5.07 2.97
N TYR A 10 0.61 -5.36 2.03
CA TYR A 10 2.03 -5.53 2.28
C TYR A 10 2.74 -4.19 2.09
N VAL A 11 3.54 -3.79 3.07
CA VAL A 11 4.34 -2.57 3.05
C VAL A 11 5.78 -2.96 3.40
N PRO A 12 6.76 -2.81 2.49
CA PRO A 12 8.16 -3.03 2.79
C PRO A 12 8.63 -2.27 4.03
N ALA A 13 9.59 -2.85 4.73
CA ALA A 13 10.20 -2.25 5.91
C ALA A 13 10.83 -0.88 5.60
N GLY A 14 10.90 -0.02 6.62
CA GLY A 14 11.47 1.33 6.50
C GLY A 14 10.47 2.44 6.17
N GLN A 15 9.23 2.10 5.84
CA GLN A 15 8.16 3.08 5.62
C GLN A 15 7.38 3.37 6.90
N ARG A 16 7.09 4.66 7.16
CA ARG A 16 6.32 5.07 8.34
C ARG A 16 4.82 5.02 8.04
N VAL A 17 4.20 3.91 8.38
CA VAL A 17 2.74 3.76 8.30
C VAL A 17 2.11 4.24 9.61
N VAL A 18 1.07 5.07 9.50
CA VAL A 18 0.19 5.42 10.61
C VAL A 18 -1.11 4.66 10.43
N LEU A 19 -1.59 3.99 11.47
CA LEU A 19 -2.90 3.36 11.55
C LEU A 19 -3.72 4.08 12.62
N ARG A 20 -4.95 4.48 12.28
CA ARG A 20 -5.88 5.15 13.19
C ARG A 20 -7.27 4.54 13.08
N ARG A 21 -7.88 4.26 14.23
CA ARG A 21 -9.29 3.88 14.35
C ARG A 21 -9.98 4.95 15.20
N THR A 22 -10.89 5.69 14.61
CA THR A 22 -11.51 6.85 15.26
C THR A 22 -12.81 7.19 14.57
N THR A 23 -13.73 7.82 15.31
CA THR A 23 -14.79 8.63 14.72
C THR A 23 -14.15 9.80 13.97
N GLN A 24 -14.55 10.01 12.72
CA GLN A 24 -14.14 11.13 11.88
C GLN A 24 -15.36 11.98 11.55
N GLN A 25 -15.16 13.29 11.56
CA GLN A 25 -16.16 14.26 11.09
C GLN A 25 -15.79 14.68 9.66
N SER A 26 -16.79 14.82 8.81
CA SER A 26 -16.64 15.27 7.42
C SER A 26 -17.88 16.08 7.01
N ARG A 27 -18.04 16.31 5.71
CA ARG A 27 -19.20 16.96 5.10
C ARG A 27 -19.72 16.13 3.94
N ASP A 28 -21.03 16.18 3.74
CA ASP A 28 -21.68 15.58 2.57
C ASP A 28 -21.24 16.29 1.28
N GLN A 29 -21.00 15.51 0.22
CA GLN A 29 -20.44 16.03 -1.03
C GLN A 29 -21.37 16.96 -1.81
N GLY A 30 -22.70 16.82 -1.67
CA GLY A 30 -23.68 17.60 -2.43
C GLY A 30 -24.28 18.77 -1.65
N THR A 31 -24.41 18.62 -0.33
CA THR A 31 -25.09 19.58 0.53
C THR A 31 -24.14 20.34 1.47
N ASP A 32 -22.89 19.90 1.60
CA ASP A 32 -21.89 20.40 2.55
C ASP A 32 -22.32 20.30 4.04
N LEU A 33 -23.39 19.57 4.33
CA LEU A 33 -23.87 19.37 5.69
C LEU A 33 -22.90 18.49 6.49
N PRO A 34 -22.69 18.75 7.81
CA PRO A 34 -21.80 17.93 8.63
C PRO A 34 -22.23 16.46 8.71
N THR A 35 -21.26 15.56 8.59
CA THR A 35 -21.44 14.11 8.74
C THR A 35 -20.39 13.53 9.68
N SER A 36 -20.62 12.31 10.19
CA SER A 36 -19.64 11.58 10.99
C SER A 36 -19.77 10.08 10.80
N GLY A 37 -18.66 9.35 11.00
CA GLY A 37 -18.66 7.90 11.03
C GLY A 37 -17.38 7.34 11.66
N ASP A 38 -17.40 6.06 12.01
CA ASP A 38 -16.24 5.34 12.53
C ASP A 38 -15.43 4.74 11.40
N PHE A 39 -14.13 5.07 11.37
CA PHE A 39 -13.23 4.63 10.30
C PHE A 39 -11.95 4.03 10.86
N ALA A 40 -11.51 2.93 10.24
CA ALA A 40 -10.13 2.48 10.28
C ALA A 40 -9.39 3.05 9.07
N THR A 41 -8.31 3.79 9.29
CA THR A 41 -7.52 4.46 8.25
C THR A 41 -6.05 4.18 8.44
N ALA A 42 -5.36 3.88 7.35
CA ALA A 42 -3.90 3.75 7.32
C ALA A 42 -3.32 4.67 6.23
N TRP A 43 -2.19 5.32 6.52
CA TRP A 43 -1.48 6.13 5.52
C TRP A 43 0.03 6.14 5.76
N ILE A 44 0.79 6.28 4.68
CA ILE A 44 2.25 6.45 4.71
C ILE A 44 2.55 7.93 4.99
N ARG A 45 3.28 8.22 6.07
CA ARG A 45 3.53 9.58 6.53
C ARG A 45 4.90 10.08 6.09
N TYR A 46 4.91 11.08 5.21
CA TYR A 46 6.14 11.76 4.74
C TYR A 46 6.54 13.04 5.49
N GLY A 47 5.66 13.56 6.35
CA GLY A 47 5.92 14.81 7.06
C GLY A 47 5.74 16.05 6.18
N LYS A 48 6.35 17.16 6.57
CA LYS A 48 6.19 18.47 5.93
C LYS A 48 7.30 18.69 4.90
N ALA A 49 6.94 19.11 3.68
CA ALA A 49 7.87 19.42 2.58
C ALA A 49 8.92 18.30 2.32
N PRO A 50 8.49 17.05 2.09
CA PRO A 50 9.42 15.98 1.77
C PRO A 50 10.14 16.25 0.44
N ARG A 51 11.41 15.85 0.36
CA ARG A 51 12.18 15.86 -0.90
C ARG A 51 12.42 14.42 -1.33
N ASN A 52 12.09 14.10 -2.57
CA ASN A 52 12.28 12.76 -3.16
C ASN A 52 11.67 11.62 -2.32
N ALA A 53 10.53 11.87 -1.67
CA ALA A 53 9.80 10.81 -0.98
C ALA A 53 9.23 9.80 -1.97
N ALA A 54 9.28 8.52 -1.61
CA ALA A 54 8.74 7.41 -2.39
C ALA A 54 8.02 6.42 -1.47
N TYR A 55 7.05 5.68 -2.01
CA TYR A 55 6.40 4.55 -1.33
C TYR A 55 6.43 3.31 -2.20
N GLU A 56 6.28 2.18 -1.54
CA GLU A 56 5.96 0.90 -2.13
C GLU A 56 4.93 0.20 -1.25
N TYR A 57 3.88 -0.36 -1.84
CA TYR A 57 3.01 -1.31 -1.16
C TYR A 57 2.34 -2.20 -2.20
N ALA A 58 1.88 -3.37 -1.76
CA ALA A 58 1.06 -4.27 -2.56
C ALA A 58 -0.26 -4.54 -1.85
N MET A 59 -1.34 -4.65 -2.62
CA MET A 59 -2.65 -5.09 -2.14
C MET A 59 -2.88 -6.53 -2.57
N LEU A 60 -3.31 -7.36 -1.63
CA LEU A 60 -3.75 -8.72 -1.87
C LEU A 60 -5.26 -8.73 -1.69
N VAL A 61 -5.99 -9.03 -2.77
CA VAL A 61 -7.44 -9.22 -2.73
C VAL A 61 -7.73 -10.59 -2.15
N ASP A 62 -8.84 -10.73 -1.40
CA ASP A 62 -9.27 -11.97 -0.74
C ASP A 62 -8.17 -12.62 0.12
N ALA A 63 -7.48 -11.78 0.89
CA ALA A 63 -6.43 -12.19 1.80
C ALA A 63 -6.97 -12.54 3.20
N ASP A 64 -6.15 -13.29 3.91
CA ASP A 64 -6.31 -13.64 5.31
C ASP A 64 -4.95 -13.52 6.04
N ALA A 65 -4.91 -13.89 7.32
CA ALA A 65 -3.68 -13.80 8.10
C ALA A 65 -2.56 -14.73 7.59
N GLU A 66 -2.92 -15.91 7.08
CA GLU A 66 -1.97 -16.91 6.61
C GLU A 66 -1.32 -16.48 5.28
N THR A 67 -2.14 -16.12 4.30
CA THR A 67 -1.71 -15.61 2.99
C THR A 67 -0.86 -14.34 3.14
N MET A 68 -1.22 -13.42 4.04
CA MET A 68 -0.39 -12.23 4.32
C MET A 68 0.96 -12.58 4.94
N THR A 69 1.00 -13.57 5.82
CA THR A 69 2.26 -14.06 6.42
C THR A 69 3.14 -14.72 5.37
N ALA A 70 2.56 -15.58 4.53
CA ALA A 70 3.26 -16.22 3.42
C ALA A 70 3.80 -15.20 2.41
N PHE A 71 2.99 -14.22 2.00
CA PHE A 71 3.41 -13.16 1.09
C PHE A 71 4.55 -12.32 1.67
N THR A 72 4.45 -11.93 2.94
CA THR A 72 5.49 -11.16 3.64
C THR A 72 6.80 -11.95 3.69
N ARG A 73 6.73 -13.25 4.01
CA ARG A 73 7.90 -14.13 4.02
C ARG A 73 8.51 -14.25 2.63
N ALA A 74 7.69 -14.45 1.60
CA ALA A 74 8.13 -14.58 0.21
C ALA A 74 8.83 -13.30 -0.27
N MET A 75 8.27 -12.11 0.02
CA MET A 75 8.90 -10.82 -0.26
C MET A 75 10.23 -10.61 0.47
N GLY A 76 10.51 -11.34 1.55
CA GLY A 76 11.74 -11.24 2.34
C GLY A 76 13.00 -11.77 1.64
N ALA A 77 12.87 -12.49 0.53
CA ALA A 77 14.01 -12.99 -0.24
C ALA A 77 13.86 -12.64 -1.74
N PRO A 78 14.90 -12.11 -2.41
CA PRO A 78 14.83 -11.75 -3.83
C PRO A 78 14.41 -12.92 -4.72
N ASP A 79 14.86 -14.13 -4.41
CA ASP A 79 14.56 -15.34 -5.19
C ASP A 79 13.18 -15.93 -4.85
N THR A 80 12.42 -15.36 -3.91
CA THR A 80 11.04 -15.78 -3.57
C THR A 80 10.00 -14.67 -3.66
N ALA A 81 10.40 -13.39 -3.76
CA ALA A 81 9.55 -12.21 -3.82
C ALA A 81 8.51 -12.19 -4.97
N PRO A 82 7.20 -12.25 -4.68
CA PRO A 82 6.14 -12.26 -5.69
C PRO A 82 6.23 -11.16 -6.75
N TYR A 83 6.74 -9.97 -6.40
CA TYR A 83 7.11 -8.95 -7.37
C TYR A 83 8.49 -8.37 -7.07
N THR A 84 9.07 -7.67 -8.05
CA THR A 84 10.31 -6.93 -7.90
C THR A 84 10.19 -5.54 -8.50
N VAL A 85 10.46 -4.51 -7.70
CA VAL A 85 10.62 -3.15 -8.19
C VAL A 85 12.00 -3.04 -8.83
N ARG A 86 12.05 -2.95 -10.16
CA ARG A 86 13.29 -2.80 -10.94
C ARG A 86 13.73 -1.33 -10.99
N ARG A 87 12.77 -0.41 -10.99
CA ARG A 87 13.01 1.03 -11.03
C ARG A 87 11.85 1.78 -10.38
N ALA A 88 12.16 2.78 -9.54
CA ALA A 88 11.17 3.64 -8.89
C ALA A 88 11.77 5.04 -8.69
N HIS A 89 11.79 5.84 -9.76
CA HIS A 89 12.28 7.21 -9.72
C HIS A 89 11.62 8.07 -10.81
N SER A 90 11.90 9.37 -10.83
CA SER A 90 11.21 10.38 -11.66
C SER A 90 11.14 10.13 -13.17
N VAL A 91 12.04 9.33 -13.75
CA VAL A 91 12.04 9.03 -15.20
C VAL A 91 11.14 7.84 -15.56
N ALA A 92 11.08 6.81 -14.71
CA ALA A 92 10.29 5.62 -15.00
C ALA A 92 10.10 4.76 -13.75
N HIS A 93 8.95 4.09 -13.68
CA HIS A 93 8.66 3.01 -12.74
C HIS A 93 8.56 1.68 -13.49
N VAL A 94 9.28 0.68 -12.99
CA VAL A 94 9.34 -0.66 -13.61
C VAL A 94 9.18 -1.71 -12.53
N VAL A 95 8.16 -2.55 -12.68
CA VAL A 95 7.84 -3.63 -11.75
C VAL A 95 7.66 -4.92 -12.53
N THR A 96 8.31 -5.99 -12.08
CA THR A 96 8.12 -7.33 -12.62
C THR A 96 7.27 -8.13 -11.64
N ASP A 97 6.12 -8.63 -12.10
CA ASP A 97 5.41 -9.71 -11.41
C ASP A 97 6.08 -11.04 -11.77
N ARG A 98 6.42 -11.82 -10.76
CA ARG A 98 7.10 -13.09 -10.95
C ARG A 98 6.18 -14.16 -11.51
N THR A 99 4.96 -14.26 -10.98
CA THR A 99 4.08 -15.39 -11.26
C THR A 99 3.68 -15.41 -12.72
N THR A 100 3.35 -14.25 -13.27
CA THR A 100 2.99 -14.10 -14.69
C THR A 100 4.18 -13.82 -15.60
N GLY A 101 5.33 -13.42 -15.05
CA GLY A 101 6.49 -12.93 -15.81
C GLY A 101 6.27 -11.55 -16.46
N ILE A 102 5.13 -10.91 -16.22
CA ILE A 102 4.81 -9.61 -16.80
C ILE A 102 5.70 -8.53 -16.17
N THR A 103 6.28 -7.69 -17.01
CA THR A 103 6.96 -6.47 -16.56
C THR A 103 6.19 -5.25 -17.04
N GLY A 104 5.69 -4.47 -16.09
CA GLY A 104 5.03 -3.19 -16.34
C GLY A 104 6.04 -2.06 -16.41
N TYR A 105 5.86 -1.15 -17.37
CA TYR A 105 6.66 0.05 -17.55
C TYR A 105 5.73 1.27 -17.54
N ALA A 106 6.00 2.21 -16.63
CA ALA A 106 5.47 3.57 -16.69
C ALA A 106 6.63 4.51 -16.92
N VAL A 107 6.62 5.23 -18.06
CA VAL A 107 7.67 6.20 -18.45
C VAL A 107 7.03 7.59 -18.47
N PHE A 108 7.70 8.56 -17.85
CA PHE A 108 7.16 9.91 -17.59
C PHE A 108 7.83 10.99 -18.44
#